data_AF-A0A7J8ZDN0-F1
#
_entry.id   AF-A0A7J8ZDN0-F1
#
_cell.length_a   1.000
_cell.length_b   1.000
_cell.length_c   1.000
_cell.angle_alpha   90.00
_cell.angle_beta   90.00
_cell.angle_gamma   90.00
#
_symmetry.space_group_name_H-M   'P 1'
#
loop_
_entity.id
_entity.type
_entity.pdbx_description
1 polymer ?
#
loop_
_entity_poly.entity_id
_entity_poly.type
_entity_poly.pdbx_seq_one_letter_code
_entity_poly.pdbx_strand_id
1 'polypeptide(L)'
;MYMVAQCLGAICGCGLVKWFQKSYYTTYGGGANELQDGFNKGTGLGAEIIGTFVLVYTVFSATDPKRNARDSHVPVLAPLPIGFAVFMVHLATIPITGTGINPARSFGAAVIYNKDKAWDDQWMFWVGPFIGAAIAANYHQYILRAGAMKALGSFRSNA
;
A
#
# COMPACT_ATOMS: atom_id res chain seq x y z
N MET A 1 -15.69 -7.37 -3.86
CA MET A 1 -15.80 -7.66 -2.41
C MET A 1 -14.56 -7.21 -1.62
N TYR A 2 -13.34 -7.62 -2.00
CA TYR A 2 -12.14 -7.36 -1.19
C TYR A 2 -11.84 -5.87 -0.96
N MET A 3 -11.89 -5.04 -2.00
CA MET A 3 -11.64 -3.58 -1.87
C MET A 3 -12.59 -2.91 -0.89
N VAL A 4 -13.88 -3.27 -0.93
CA VAL A 4 -14.90 -2.74 -0.01
C VAL A 4 -14.61 -3.19 1.42
N ALA A 5 -14.31 -4.48 1.63
CA ALA A 5 -13.96 -5.00 2.96
C ALA A 5 -12.70 -4.34 3.53
N GLN A 6 -11.67 -4.11 2.71
CA GLN A 6 -10.45 -3.41 3.10
C GLN A 6 -10.75 -1.96 3.51
N CYS A 7 -11.56 -1.23 2.74
CA CYS A 7 -11.94 0.14 3.06
C CYS A 7 -12.74 0.23 4.36
N LEU A 8 -13.74 -0.64 4.55
CA LEU A 8 -14.51 -0.71 5.79
C LEU A 8 -13.62 -1.04 7.00
N GLY A 9 -12.72 -2.02 6.85
CA GLY A 9 -11.76 -2.36 7.90
C GLY A 9 -10.85 -1.19 8.27
N ALA A 10 -10.37 -0.43 7.27
CA ALA A 10 -9.54 0.75 7.51
C ALA A 10 -10.29 1.87 8.24
N ILE A 11 -11.55 2.14 7.86
CA ILE A 11 -12.41 3.11 8.58
C ILE A 11 -12.60 2.67 10.04
N CYS A 12 -12.93 1.41 10.28
CA CYS A 12 -13.09 0.86 11.62
C CYS A 12 -11.79 1.02 12.45
N GLY A 13 -10.64 0.65 11.87
CA GLY A 13 -9.34 0.78 12.53
C GLY A 13 -8.99 2.22 12.92
N CYS A 14 -9.10 3.16 11.97
CA CYS A 14 -8.87 4.57 12.25
C CYS A 14 -9.87 5.13 13.28
N GLY A 15 -11.14 4.71 13.21
CA GLY A 15 -12.18 5.09 14.16
C GLY A 15 -11.86 4.66 15.58
N LEU A 16 -11.34 3.45 15.78
CA LEU A 16 -10.89 2.96 17.08
C LEU A 16 -9.73 3.78 17.64
N VAL A 17 -8.75 4.16 16.81
CA VAL A 17 -7.63 5.01 17.24
C VAL A 17 -8.12 6.39 17.70
N LYS A 18 -9.02 7.02 16.92
CA LYS A 18 -9.64 8.29 17.30
C LYS A 18 -10.47 8.16 18.57
N TRP A 19 -11.11 7.03 18.81
CA TRP A 19 -11.85 6.78 20.04
C TRP A 19 -10.93 6.75 21.27
N PHE A 20 -9.80 6.05 21.19
CA PHE A 20 -8.84 5.98 22.30
C PHE A 20 -8.17 7.31 22.64
N GLN A 21 -7.84 8.12 21.63
CA GLN A 21 -7.02 9.32 21.82
C GLN A 21 -7.54 10.52 21.02
N LYS A 22 -8.84 10.83 21.14
CA LYS A 22 -9.52 11.82 20.29
C LYS A 22 -8.79 13.16 20.15
N SER A 23 -8.37 13.76 21.27
CA SER A 23 -7.68 15.07 21.27
C SER A 23 -6.35 15.02 20.50
N TYR A 24 -5.50 14.05 20.84
CA TYR A 24 -4.22 13.86 20.16
C TYR A 24 -4.42 13.52 18.68
N TYR A 25 -5.35 12.62 18.36
CA TYR A 25 -5.66 12.24 16.98
C TYR A 25 -6.02 13.46 16.12
N THR A 26 -6.88 14.35 16.61
CA THR A 26 -7.30 15.53 15.85
C THR A 26 -6.18 16.57 15.68
N THR A 27 -5.32 16.71 16.69
CA THR A 27 -4.24 17.70 16.70
C THR A 27 -3.06 17.27 15.83
N TYR A 28 -2.72 15.98 15.82
CA TYR A 28 -1.52 15.44 15.16
C TYR A 28 -1.82 14.79 13.80
N GLY A 29 -2.73 15.37 13.02
CA GLY A 29 -2.95 14.98 11.62
C GLY A 29 -3.75 13.69 11.37
N GLY A 30 -4.23 13.01 12.42
CA GLY A 30 -5.11 11.83 12.29
C GLY A 30 -4.53 10.64 11.51
N GLY A 31 -3.23 10.65 11.24
CA GLY A 31 -2.58 9.69 10.35
C GLY A 31 -3.09 9.72 8.90
N ALA A 32 -3.72 10.81 8.47
CA ALA A 32 -4.16 11.00 7.09
C ALA A 32 -2.96 11.19 6.15
N ASN A 33 -3.11 10.71 4.91
CA ASN A 33 -2.13 10.98 3.87
C ASN A 33 -2.41 12.33 3.25
N GLU A 34 -1.38 13.16 3.15
CA GLU A 34 -1.46 14.52 2.67
C GLU A 34 -0.12 14.89 2.02
N LEU A 35 -0.15 15.72 0.98
CA LEU A 35 1.08 16.23 0.39
C LEU A 35 1.78 17.18 1.38
N GLN A 36 3.04 16.92 1.69
CA GLN A 36 3.82 17.81 2.55
C GLN A 36 4.19 19.10 1.83
N ASP A 37 4.28 20.19 2.59
CA ASP A 37 4.65 21.49 2.05
C ASP A 37 6.05 21.45 1.40
N GLY A 38 6.20 22.17 0.28
CA GLY A 38 7.44 22.18 -0.51
C GLY A 38 7.47 21.14 -1.63
N PHE A 39 6.54 20.18 -1.65
CA PHE A 39 6.35 19.27 -2.78
C PHE A 39 5.15 19.71 -3.63
N ASN A 40 5.24 19.51 -4.95
CA ASN A 40 4.08 19.68 -5.84
C ASN A 40 3.32 18.35 -5.99
N LYS A 41 2.06 18.43 -6.46
CA LYS A 41 1.19 17.25 -6.64
C LYS A 41 1.78 16.21 -7.60
N GLY A 42 2.55 16.63 -8.60
CA GLY A 42 3.24 15.72 -9.51
C GLY A 42 4.30 14.87 -8.80
N THR A 43 5.09 15.48 -7.91
CA THR A 43 6.07 14.78 -7.08
C THR A 43 5.40 13.80 -6.12
N GLY A 44 4.32 14.23 -5.45
CA GLY A 44 3.54 13.35 -4.57
C GLY A 44 2.97 12.14 -5.32
N LEU A 45 2.32 12.38 -6.47
CA LEU A 45 1.78 11.32 -7.31
C LEU A 45 2.88 10.36 -7.81
N GLY A 46 4.02 10.90 -8.26
CA GLY A 46 5.16 10.09 -8.72
C GLY A 46 5.73 9.19 -7.61
N ALA A 47 5.85 9.71 -6.39
CA ALA A 47 6.30 8.95 -5.23
C ALA A 47 5.35 7.78 -4.92
N GLU A 48 4.03 8.02 -4.94
CA GLU A 48 3.01 6.99 -4.72
C GLU A 48 3.00 5.92 -5.82
N ILE A 49 3.20 6.30 -7.09
CA ILE A 49 3.30 5.38 -8.22
C ILE A 49 4.51 4.46 -8.03
N ILE A 50 5.70 5.02 -7.81
CA ILE A 50 6.95 4.25 -7.69
C ILE A 50 6.92 3.37 -6.43
N GLY A 51 6.46 3.93 -5.29
CA GLY A 51 6.32 3.17 -4.05
C GLY A 51 5.38 1.97 -4.20
N THR A 52 4.23 2.17 -4.86
CA THR A 52 3.29 1.07 -5.10
C THR A 52 3.83 0.06 -6.12
N PHE A 53 4.55 0.52 -7.14
CA PHE A 53 5.23 -0.36 -8.08
C PHE A 53 6.19 -1.31 -7.35
N VAL A 54 7.04 -0.78 -6.45
CA VAL A 54 7.98 -1.59 -5.66
C VAL A 54 7.22 -2.64 -4.85
N LEU A 55 6.18 -2.23 -4.12
CA LEU A 55 5.36 -3.13 -3.32
C LEU A 55 4.72 -4.24 -4.17
N VAL A 56 4.02 -3.88 -5.25
CA VAL A 56 3.26 -4.83 -6.07
C VAL A 56 4.19 -5.73 -6.87
N TYR A 57 5.32 -5.23 -7.34
CA TYR A 57 6.36 -6.04 -7.96
C TYR A 57 6.91 -7.09 -6.98
N THR A 58 7.17 -6.70 -5.72
CA THR A 58 7.56 -7.65 -4.67
C THR A 58 6.47 -8.67 -4.39
N VAL A 59 5.19 -8.28 -4.39
CA VAL A 59 4.06 -9.22 -4.23
C VAL A 59 4.07 -10.27 -5.35
N PHE A 60 4.20 -9.85 -6.62
CA PHE A 60 4.28 -10.79 -7.74
C PHE A 60 5.52 -11.71 -7.64
N SER A 61 6.67 -11.16 -7.28
CA SER A 61 7.90 -11.94 -7.10
C SER A 61 7.82 -12.91 -5.92
N ALA A 62 7.09 -12.55 -4.86
CA ALA A 62 6.91 -13.34 -3.64
C ALA A 62 5.79 -14.40 -3.74
N THR A 63 5.17 -14.53 -4.91
CA THR A 63 4.09 -15.49 -5.18
C THR A 63 4.67 -16.90 -5.30
N ASP A 64 4.15 -17.88 -4.54
CA ASP A 64 4.50 -19.30 -4.72
C ASP A 64 3.58 -19.93 -5.77
N PRO A 65 4.05 -20.25 -6.99
CA PRO A 65 3.20 -20.78 -8.06
C PRO A 65 2.65 -22.18 -7.76
N LYS A 66 3.12 -22.85 -6.69
CA LYS A 66 2.72 -24.22 -6.33
C LYS A 66 1.76 -24.28 -5.15
N ARG A 67 1.44 -23.17 -4.50
CA ARG A 67 0.60 -23.13 -3.30
C ARG A 67 -0.49 -22.10 -3.48
N ASN A 68 -1.74 -22.52 -3.33
CA ASN A 68 -2.88 -21.62 -3.35
C ASN A 68 -3.46 -21.47 -1.94
N ALA A 69 -4.08 -20.32 -1.69
CA ALA A 69 -4.91 -20.09 -0.53
C ALA A 69 -6.10 -21.06 -0.57
N ARG A 70 -6.54 -21.46 0.63
CA ARG A 70 -7.57 -22.47 0.84
C ARG A 70 -8.78 -22.24 -0.07
N ASP A 71 -9.17 -23.28 -0.80
CA ASP A 71 -10.35 -23.31 -1.68
C ASP A 71 -10.37 -22.20 -2.76
N SER A 72 -9.19 -21.77 -3.26
CA SER A 72 -9.08 -20.73 -4.29
C SER A 72 -7.90 -20.95 -5.24
N HIS A 73 -7.85 -20.17 -6.32
CA HIS A 73 -6.70 -20.08 -7.24
C HIS A 73 -5.77 -18.91 -6.89
N VAL A 74 -5.91 -18.34 -5.68
CA VAL A 74 -5.08 -17.20 -5.23
C VAL A 74 -3.77 -17.75 -4.69
N PRO A 75 -2.60 -17.37 -5.23
CA PRO A 75 -1.33 -17.90 -4.76
C PRO A 75 -1.01 -17.48 -3.33
N VAL A 76 -0.28 -18.33 -2.61
CA VAL A 76 0.28 -17.98 -1.29
C VAL A 76 1.47 -17.06 -1.49
N LEU A 77 1.49 -15.97 -0.73
CA LEU A 77 2.53 -14.96 -0.76
C LEU A 77 3.56 -15.21 0.35
N ALA A 78 4.85 -15.00 0.08
CA ALA A 78 5.87 -14.91 1.12
C ALA A 78 5.74 -13.55 1.85
N PRO A 79 5.34 -13.52 3.13
CA PRO A 79 4.95 -12.27 3.80
C PRO A 79 6.14 -11.37 4.14
N LEU A 80 7.33 -11.96 4.41
CA LEU A 80 8.48 -11.20 4.87
C LEU A 80 9.03 -10.21 3.81
N PRO A 81 9.27 -10.61 2.53
CA PRO A 81 9.69 -9.65 1.51
C PRO A 81 8.66 -8.54 1.29
N ILE A 82 7.37 -8.86 1.34
CA ILE A 82 6.29 -7.88 1.17
C ILE A 82 6.32 -6.85 2.31
N GLY A 83 6.44 -7.31 3.56
CA GLY A 83 6.58 -6.42 4.71
C GLY A 83 7.82 -5.52 4.61
N PHE A 84 8.96 -6.06 4.17
CA PHE A 84 10.17 -5.28 3.93
C PHE A 84 10.02 -4.26 2.78
N ALA A 85 9.32 -4.60 1.71
CA ALA A 85 9.03 -3.66 0.63
C ALA A 85 8.19 -2.48 1.14
N VAL A 86 7.14 -2.76 1.92
CA VAL A 86 6.35 -1.71 2.59
C VAL A 86 7.25 -0.84 3.47
N PHE A 87 8.07 -1.45 4.33
CA PHE A 87 8.99 -0.74 5.23
C PHE A 87 9.96 0.18 4.47
N MET A 88 10.64 -0.34 3.44
CA MET A 88 11.58 0.44 2.64
C MET A 88 10.91 1.61 1.93
N VAL A 89 9.72 1.41 1.38
CA VAL A 89 8.96 2.50 0.75
C VAL A 89 8.60 3.56 1.79
N HIS A 90 8.16 3.17 2.99
CA HIS A 90 7.87 4.13 4.06
C HIS A 90 9.09 4.98 4.42
N LEU A 91 10.29 4.38 4.54
CA LEU A 91 11.51 5.14 4.81
C LEU A 91 11.78 6.24 3.76
N ALA A 92 11.41 6.01 2.51
CA ALA A 92 11.62 6.96 1.41
C ALA A 92 10.47 7.97 1.23
N THR A 93 9.22 7.57 1.44
CA THR A 93 8.05 8.36 1.04
C THR A 93 7.30 9.05 2.19
N ILE A 94 7.61 8.74 3.46
CA ILE A 94 7.04 9.44 4.62
C ILE A 94 7.19 10.97 4.50
N PRO A 95 8.37 11.52 4.16
CA PRO A 95 8.55 12.98 4.08
C PRO A 95 7.75 13.68 2.98
N ILE A 96 7.22 12.94 2.00
CA ILE A 96 6.52 13.51 0.84
C ILE A 96 5.00 13.47 1.06
N THR A 97 4.47 12.32 1.47
CA THR A 97 3.02 12.06 1.54
C THR A 97 2.55 11.37 2.82
N GLY A 98 3.46 11.06 3.75
CA GLY A 98 3.21 10.13 4.84
C GLY A 98 3.11 8.66 4.40
N THR A 99 3.39 8.36 3.11
CA THR A 99 3.28 7.05 2.45
C THR A 99 1.85 6.51 2.38
N GLY A 100 1.24 6.59 1.21
CA GLY A 100 -0.05 5.99 0.92
C GLY A 100 0.08 4.51 0.57
N ILE A 101 0.48 4.23 -0.68
CA ILE A 101 0.67 2.92 -1.36
C ILE A 101 -0.44 1.88 -1.16
N ASN A 102 -1.54 2.28 -0.53
CA ASN A 102 -2.67 1.47 -0.12
C ASN A 102 -3.92 2.38 -0.05
N PRO A 103 -4.78 2.35 -1.08
CA PRO A 103 -5.94 3.22 -1.15
C PRO A 103 -6.91 3.08 0.03
N ALA A 104 -7.09 1.86 0.55
CA ALA A 104 -7.97 1.62 1.69
C ALA A 104 -7.45 2.28 2.97
N ARG A 105 -6.13 2.22 3.22
CA ARG A 105 -5.48 2.89 4.35
C ARG A 105 -5.61 4.41 4.28
N SER A 106 -5.40 4.99 3.09
CA SER A 106 -5.54 6.43 2.89
C SER A 106 -7.00 6.87 3.05
N PHE A 107 -7.93 6.12 2.44
CA PHE A 107 -9.37 6.41 2.53
C PHE A 107 -9.91 6.30 3.95
N GLY A 108 -9.56 5.25 4.70
CA GLY A 108 -10.00 5.08 6.08
C GLY A 108 -9.55 6.23 6.99
N ALA A 109 -8.30 6.68 6.83
CA ALA A 109 -7.79 7.83 7.57
C ALA A 109 -8.48 9.14 7.16
N ALA A 110 -8.68 9.38 5.86
CA ALA A 110 -9.38 10.58 5.36
C ALA A 110 -10.82 10.66 5.88
N VAL A 111 -11.56 9.55 5.88
CA VAL A 111 -12.94 9.49 6.40
C VAL A 111 -13.00 9.84 7.89
N ILE A 112 -12.09 9.30 8.70
CA ILE A 112 -12.13 9.50 10.16
C ILE A 112 -11.53 10.85 10.57
N TYR A 113 -10.50 11.32 9.86
CA TYR A 113 -9.87 12.61 10.11
C TYR A 113 -10.73 13.78 9.62
N ASN A 114 -11.30 13.64 8.41
CA ASN A 114 -12.26 14.54 7.79
C ASN A 114 -11.82 16.01 7.78
N LYS A 115 -10.74 16.29 7.05
CA LYS A 115 -10.21 17.65 6.82
C LYS A 115 -10.13 17.94 5.32
N ASP A 116 -10.33 19.20 4.96
CA ASP A 116 -10.40 19.63 3.55
C ASP A 116 -9.13 19.26 2.77
N LYS A 117 -7.96 19.56 3.34
CA LYS A 117 -6.67 19.23 2.72
C LYS A 117 -6.49 17.73 2.46
N ALA A 118 -6.85 16.88 3.43
CA ALA A 118 -6.81 15.43 3.26
C ALA A 118 -7.70 14.96 2.10
N TRP A 119 -8.89 15.54 1.95
CA TRP A 119 -9.81 15.22 0.85
C TRP A 119 -9.33 15.77 -0.50
N ASP A 120 -8.77 16.98 -0.53
CA ASP A 120 -8.23 17.61 -1.75
C ASP A 120 -7.04 16.83 -2.34
N ASP A 121 -6.26 16.18 -1.49
CA ASP A 121 -5.11 15.36 -1.88
C ASP A 121 -5.48 13.87 -2.08
N GLN A 122 -6.64 13.42 -1.58
CA GLN A 122 -7.04 12.01 -1.49
C GLN A 122 -6.97 11.26 -2.82
N TRP A 123 -7.26 11.93 -3.94
CA TRP A 123 -7.28 11.33 -5.27
C TRP A 123 -5.91 10.73 -5.65
N MET A 124 -4.80 11.33 -5.19
CA MET A 124 -3.45 10.86 -5.48
C MET A 124 -3.21 9.46 -4.92
N PHE A 125 -3.79 9.16 -3.75
CA PHE A 125 -3.66 7.88 -3.06
C PHE A 125 -4.56 6.77 -3.61
N TRP A 126 -5.38 7.09 -4.62
CA TRP A 126 -6.08 6.10 -5.43
C TRP A 126 -5.40 5.96 -6.80
N VAL A 127 -5.20 7.08 -7.48
CA VAL A 127 -4.65 7.10 -8.85
C VAL A 127 -3.21 6.59 -8.87
N GLY A 128 -2.36 7.08 -7.97
CA GLY A 128 -0.95 6.68 -7.89
C GLY A 128 -0.79 5.18 -7.67
N PRO A 129 -1.40 4.61 -6.62
CA PRO A 129 -1.31 3.18 -6.36
C PRO A 129 -1.88 2.29 -7.47
N PHE A 130 -3.00 2.65 -8.09
CA PHE A 130 -3.52 1.87 -9.21
C PHE A 130 -2.60 1.89 -10.43
N ILE A 131 -2.00 3.04 -10.77
CA ILE A 131 -1.04 3.14 -11.86
C ILE A 131 0.22 2.31 -11.53
N GLY A 132 0.79 2.46 -10.33
CA GLY A 132 1.97 1.71 -9.90
C GLY A 132 1.74 0.19 -9.93
N ALA A 133 0.58 -0.26 -9.44
CA ALA A 133 0.19 -1.67 -9.46
C ALA A 133 0.04 -2.21 -10.90
N ALA A 134 -0.59 -1.43 -11.79
CA ALA A 134 -0.77 -1.81 -13.19
C ALA A 134 0.59 -1.92 -13.91
N ILE A 135 1.51 -0.98 -13.70
CA ILE A 135 2.87 -1.03 -14.26
C ILE A 135 3.62 -2.26 -13.75
N ALA A 136 3.55 -2.55 -12.44
CA ALA A 136 4.21 -3.72 -11.85
C ALA A 136 3.68 -5.04 -12.42
N ALA A 137 2.35 -5.15 -12.59
CA ALA A 137 1.72 -6.31 -13.22
C ALA A 137 2.21 -6.50 -14.66
N ASN A 138 2.23 -5.43 -15.47
CA ASN A 138 2.69 -5.49 -16.86
C ASN A 138 4.19 -5.86 -16.96
N TYR A 139 5.02 -5.26 -16.11
CA TYR A 139 6.45 -5.54 -16.05
C TYR A 139 6.71 -7.01 -15.72
N HIS A 140 6.07 -7.54 -14.69
CA HIS A 140 6.26 -8.93 -14.26
C HIS A 140 5.74 -9.94 -15.30
N GLN A 141 4.55 -9.71 -15.85
CA GLN A 141 3.88 -10.67 -16.72
C GLN A 141 4.41 -10.67 -18.16
N TYR A 142 4.65 -9.49 -18.75
CA TYR A 142 4.97 -9.40 -20.17
C TYR A 142 6.45 -9.17 -20.45
N ILE A 143 7.14 -8.40 -19.60
CA ILE A 143 8.55 -8.06 -19.81
C ILE A 143 9.44 -9.17 -19.24
N LEU A 144 9.26 -9.53 -17.97
CA LEU A 144 10.03 -10.61 -17.35
C LEU A 144 9.50 -12.01 -17.70
N ARG A 145 8.23 -12.11 -18.13
CA ARG A 145 7.54 -13.40 -18.34
C ARG A 145 7.68 -14.34 -17.14
N ALA A 146 7.66 -13.76 -15.94
CA ALA A 146 8.01 -14.41 -14.69
C ALA A 146 6.87 -15.21 -14.05
N GLY A 147 5.73 -15.39 -14.74
CA GLY A 147 4.56 -16.06 -14.19
C GLY A 147 4.78 -17.50 -13.68
N ALA A 148 5.86 -18.17 -14.13
CA ALA A 148 6.25 -19.50 -13.68
C ALA A 148 7.50 -19.51 -12.77
N MET A 149 8.12 -18.35 -12.52
CA MET A 149 9.35 -18.28 -11.71
C MET A 149 9.01 -18.27 -10.23
N LYS A 150 9.66 -19.16 -9.47
CA LYS A 150 9.61 -19.16 -8.00
C LYS A 150 10.76 -18.32 -7.48
N ALA A 151 10.48 -17.23 -6.76
CA ALA A 151 11.53 -16.59 -5.98
C ALA A 151 12.07 -17.59 -4.96
N LEU A 152 13.36 -17.87 -5.02
CA LEU A 152 14.06 -18.64 -4.01
C LEU A 152 14.13 -17.77 -2.74
N GLY A 153 13.08 -17.84 -1.92
CA GLY A 153 13.13 -17.27 -0.58
C GLY A 153 14.29 -17.92 0.18
N SER A 154 15.15 -17.09 0.77
CA SER A 154 16.38 -17.47 1.49
C SER A 154 16.18 -18.44 2.67
N PHE A 155 14.94 -18.83 2.98
CA PHE A 155 14.60 -19.64 4.13
C PHE A 155 14.41 -21.10 3.72
N ARG A 156 15.51 -21.75 3.35
CA ARG A 156 15.64 -23.19 3.60
C ARG A 156 15.66 -23.37 5.12
N SER A 157 14.51 -23.66 5.72
CA SER A 157 14.51 -24.37 7.00
C SER A 157 14.96 -25.79 6.66
N ASN A 158 16.26 -26.05 6.82
CA ASN A 158 16.73 -27.40 7.06
C ASN A 158 16.30 -27.74 8.49
N ALA A 159 15.16 -28.40 8.62
CA ALA A 159 14.79 -29.19 9.78
C ALA A 159 14.22 -30.51 9.25
#